data_AF-A0A5B0L1J4-F1
#
_entry.id   AF-A0A5B0L1J4-F1
#
_cell.length_a   1.000
_cell.length_b   1.000
_cell.length_c   1.000
_cell.angle_alpha   90.00
_cell.angle_beta   90.00
_cell.angle_gamma   90.00
#
_symmetry.space_group_name_H-M   'P 1'
#
loop_
_entity.id
_entity.type
_entity.pdbx_description
1 polymer ?
#
loop_
_entity_poly.entity_id
_entity_poly.type
_entity_poly.pdbx_seq_one_letter_code
_entity_poly.pdbx_strand_id
1 'polypeptide(L)' 'MRFPSSYCSDGGRAINNFEPDWPDSLTGFAREVYDNYDRYLRPAGYKLRAQILSYPGGMPGDVGVFLHW' A
#
# COMPACT_ATOMS: atom_id res chain seq x y z
N MET A 1 8.86 -0.81 2.96
CA MET A 1 8.72 -2.06 2.18
C MET A 1 8.41 -1.72 0.72
N ARG A 2 8.76 -2.59 -0.24
CA ARG A 2 8.34 -2.51 -1.64
C ARG A 2 7.64 -3.81 -2.07
N PHE A 3 6.59 -3.71 -2.88
CA PHE A 3 5.91 -4.84 -3.52
C PHE A 3 5.30 -4.41 -4.87
N PRO A 4 5.01 -5.34 -5.80
CA PRO A 4 4.37 -5.01 -7.08
C PRO A 4 2.87 -4.69 -6.92
N SER A 5 2.35 -3.76 -7.72
CA SER A 5 0.93 -3.36 -7.76
C SER A 5 -0.03 -4.50 -8.07
N SER A 6 0.46 -5.64 -8.56
CA SER A 6 -0.31 -6.87 -8.72
C SER A 6 -0.84 -7.43 -7.39
N TYR A 7 -0.32 -6.98 -6.25
CA TYR A 7 -0.90 -7.24 -4.93
C TYR A 7 -2.04 -6.28 -4.57
N CYS A 8 -2.45 -5.39 -5.48
CA CYS A 8 -3.66 -4.59 -5.36
C CYS A 8 -4.70 -5.12 -6.35
N SER A 9 -5.92 -5.41 -5.89
CA SER A 9 -7.03 -5.90 -6.71
C SER A 9 -7.43 -4.91 -7.82
N ASP A 10 -7.13 -3.63 -7.64
CA ASP A 10 -7.36 -2.55 -8.60
C ASP A 10 -6.09 -2.12 -9.36
N GLY A 11 -5.02 -2.92 -9.28
CA GLY A 11 -3.74 -2.64 -9.93
C GLY A 11 -3.01 -1.40 -9.39
N GLY A 12 -3.32 -0.96 -8.16
CA GLY A 12 -2.65 0.17 -7.51
C GLY A 12 -3.30 1.53 -7.78
N ARG A 13 -4.49 1.55 -8.39
CA ARG A 13 -5.24 2.77 -8.72
C ARG A 13 -5.58 3.58 -7.46
N ALA A 14 -6.11 2.95 -6.41
CA ALA A 14 -6.47 3.66 -5.18
C ALA A 14 -5.26 4.35 -4.52
N ILE A 15 -4.10 3.69 -4.53
CA ILE A 15 -2.84 4.26 -4.02
C ILE A 15 -2.39 5.43 -4.90
N ASN A 16 -2.47 5.29 -6.23
CA ASN A 16 -2.09 6.35 -7.17
C ASN A 16 -2.94 7.62 -7.04
N ASN A 17 -4.21 7.46 -6.65
CA ASN A 17 -5.16 8.56 -6.48
C ASN A 17 -5.22 9.10 -5.04
N PHE A 18 -4.39 8.59 -4.13
CA PHE A 18 -4.41 8.96 -2.70
C PHE A 18 -5.76 8.73 -2.01
N GLU A 19 -6.50 7.70 -2.44
CA GLU A 19 -7.79 7.36 -1.85
C GLU A 19 -7.60 6.88 -0.39
N PRO A 20 -8.39 7.37 0.58
CA PRO A 20 -8.17 7.05 2.00
C PRO A 20 -8.39 5.57 2.34
N ASP A 21 -9.21 4.89 1.54
CA ASP A 21 -9.57 3.47 1.59
C ASP A 21 -8.69 2.59 0.68
N TRP A 22 -7.56 3.11 0.18
CA TRP A 22 -6.57 2.31 -0.56
C TRP A 22 -6.20 0.95 0.07
N PRO A 23 -6.19 0.77 1.42
CA PRO A 23 -5.89 -0.54 2.01
C PRO A 23 -6.86 -1.65 1.61
N ASP A 24 -8.09 -1.31 1.21
CA ASP A 24 -9.11 -2.28 0.79
C ASP A 24 -8.80 -2.90 -0.58
N SER A 25 -7.95 -2.24 -1.37
CA SER A 25 -7.43 -2.83 -2.60
C SER A 25 -6.36 -3.89 -2.35
N LEU A 26 -5.74 -3.95 -1.16
CA LEU A 26 -4.62 -4.85 -0.91
C LEU A 26 -5.05 -6.32 -0.87
N THR A 27 -4.20 -7.17 -1.42
CA THR A 27 -4.39 -8.63 -1.48
C THR A 27 -3.10 -9.36 -1.11
N GLY A 28 -3.22 -10.66 -0.80
CA GLY A 28 -2.08 -11.54 -0.52
C GLY A 28 -1.11 -10.95 0.50
N PHE A 29 0.18 -10.96 0.16
CA PHE A 29 1.25 -10.49 1.03
C PHE A 29 1.10 -9.02 1.45
N ALA A 30 0.69 -8.13 0.54
CA ALA A 30 0.54 -6.72 0.87
C ALA A 30 -0.58 -6.48 1.90
N ARG A 31 -1.66 -7.26 1.81
CA ARG A 31 -2.76 -7.21 2.79
C ARG A 31 -2.29 -7.67 4.16
N GLU A 32 -1.56 -8.78 4.23
CA GLU A 32 -1.02 -9.29 5.49
C GLU A 32 -0.11 -8.26 6.19
N VAL A 33 0.71 -7.54 5.43
CA VAL A 33 1.56 -6.46 5.96
C VAL A 33 0.74 -5.31 6.54
N TYR A 34 -0.32 -4.90 5.83
CA TYR A 34 -1.23 -3.86 6.32
C TYR A 34 -1.95 -4.30 7.59
N ASP A 35 -2.47 -5.52 7.62
CA ASP A 35 -3.20 -6.05 8.79
C ASP A 35 -2.29 -6.14 10.02
N ASN A 36 -1.01 -6.49 9.84
CA ASN A 36 -0.01 -6.45 10.92
C ASN A 36 0.29 -5.01 11.38
N TYR A 37 0.43 -4.06 10.45
CA TYR A 37 0.54 -2.64 10.81
C TYR A 37 -0.67 -2.18 11.63
N ASP A 38 -1.88 -2.49 11.16
CA ASP A 38 -3.13 -2.05 11.78
C ASP A 38 -3.28 -2.62 13.19
N ARG A 39 -2.92 -3.89 13.37
CA ARG A 39 -3.01 -4.58 14.66
C ARG A 39 -1.99 -4.11 15.69
N TYR A 40 -0.75 -3.84 15.28
CA TYR A 40 0.36 -3.64 16.22
C TYR A 40 0.93 -2.24 16.22
N LEU A 41 1.07 -1.61 15.05
CA LEU A 41 1.80 -0.35 14.91
C LEU A 41 0.88 0.86 14.95
N ARG A 42 -0.34 0.77 14.40
CA ARG A 42 -1.33 1.85 14.50
C ARG A 42 -1.66 2.20 15.96
N PRO A 43 -1.94 1.24 16.87
CA PRO A 43 -2.21 1.57 18.28
C PRO A 43 -1.01 2.18 19.00
N ALA A 44 0.21 1.90 18.52
CA ALA A 44 1.45 2.50 19.03
C ALA A 44 1.71 3.91 18.48
N GLY A 45 0.80 4.48 17.68
CA GLY A 45 0.88 5.85 17.15
C GLY A 45 1.56 5.97 15.79
N TYR A 46 2.02 4.86 15.19
CA TYR A 46 2.58 4.91 13.85
C TYR A 46 1.50 5.10 12.79
N LYS A 47 1.88 5.82 11.74
CA LYS A 47 1.09 6.04 10.53
C LYS A 47 1.72 5.32 9.35
N LEU A 48 0.88 4.82 8.45
CA LEU A 48 1.32 4.13 7.23
C LEU A 48 0.96 4.97 6.01
N ARG A 49 1.90 5.11 5.07
CA ARG A 49 1.66 5.71 3.76
C ARG A 49 2.11 4.76 2.66
N ALA A 50 1.30 4.65 1.60
CA ALA A 50 1.67 3.98 0.36
C ALA A 50 1.84 4.99 -0.79
N GLN A 51 2.73 4.70 -1.73
CA GLN A 51 2.97 5.50 -2.94
C GLN A 51 3.38 4.59 -4.11
N ILE A 52 2.98 4.94 -5.34
CA ILE A 52 3.51 4.29 -6.54
C ILE A 52 4.94 4.79 -6.78
N LEU A 53 5.86 3.86 -7.04
CA LEU A 53 7.30 4.12 -7.23
C LEU A 53 7.73 4.00 -8.69
N SER A 54 6.97 3.26 -9.52
CA SER A 54 7.30 3.06 -10.92
C SER A 54 6.05 3.01 -11.79
N TYR A 55 6.20 3.40 -13.06
CA TYR A 55 5.11 3.46 -14.04
C TYR A 55 5.47 2.73 -15.36
N PRO A 56 5.74 1.41 -15.34
CA PRO A 56 6.05 0.67 -16.57
C PRO A 56 4.90 0.77 -17.57
N GLY A 57 5.18 1.24 -18.78
CA GLY A 57 4.15 1.45 -19.81
C GLY A 57 3.08 2.48 -19.42
N GLY A 58 3.37 3.38 -18.46
CA GLY A 58 2.43 4.38 -17.97
C GLY A 58 1.44 3.89 -16.91
N MET A 59 1.51 2.61 -16.51
CA MET A 59 0.62 2.01 -15.51
C MET A 59 1.33 1.83 -14.16
N PRO A 60 0.63 1.89 -13.01
CA PRO A 60 1.25 1.66 -11.71
C PRO A 60 1.99 0.33 -11.63
N GLY A 61 3.28 0.40 -11.30
CA GLY A 61 4.17 -0.75 -11.15
C GLY A 61 4.44 -1.08 -9.69
N ASP A 62 5.58 -0.69 -9.16
CA ASP A 62 5.94 -0.94 -7.78
C ASP A 62 5.24 0.02 -6.82
N VAL A 63 4.88 -0.49 -5.65
CA VAL A 63 4.34 0.26 -4.52
C VAL A 63 5.37 0.29 -3.40
N GLY A 64 5.59 1.48 -2.85
CA GLY A 64 6.37 1.71 -1.64
C GLY A 64 5.46 1.96 -0.45
N VAL A 65 5.74 1.28 0.67
CA VAL A 65 5.04 1.48 1.95
C VAL A 65 6.03 1.96 3.01
N PHE A 66 5.65 3.04 3.68
CA PHE A 66 6.49 3.80 4.62
C PHE A 66 5.76 4.01 5.94
N LEU A 67 6.44 3.70 7.04
CA LEU A 67 6.02 4.09 8.38
C LEU A 67 6.52 5.50 8.68
N HIS A 68 5.70 6.26 9.41
CA HIS A 68 6.07 7.52 10.01
C HIS A 68 5.38 7.65 11.37
N TRP A 69 5.84 8.56 12.22
CA TRP A 69 5.28 8.84 13.54
C TRP A 69 4.70 10.26 13.54
#